data_AF-A0A6J3C9J4-F1
#
_entry.id   AF-A0A6J3C9J4-F1
#
_cell.length_a   1.000
_cell.length_b   1.000
_cell.length_c   1.000
_cell.angle_alpha   90.00
_cell.angle_beta   90.00
_cell.angle_gamma   90.00
#
_symmetry.space_group_name_H-M   'P 1'
#
loop_
_entity.id
_entity.type
_entity.pdbx_description
1 polymer ?
#
loop_
_entity_poly.entity_id
_entity_poly.type
_entity_poly.pdbx_seq_one_letter_code
_entity_poly.pdbx_strand_id
1 'polypeptide(L)'
;MKIEHTVYTFTQSKKVHINIEMDSNKRVVPGQMGELVLEAHKLNMCHVSGLNGRPKTAQMCLRSGKMTLYHESFLTIPSEKPNLRLYGTSLPLHLKTTIYPSGKGVVIKENIKTKDMFSLALKVEPDIETPNLKTICIALGIEQATLRHRGDKGTAWLTQFMDVIDVLDFPVPGYTPSIVLSELHVHIWDCAVDYR
;
A
#
# COMPACT_ATOMS: atom_id res chain seq x y z
N MET A 1 -21.65 -19.96 17.36
CA MET A 1 -20.63 -19.51 16.39
C MET A 1 -19.74 -18.50 17.10
N LYS A 2 -18.49 -18.85 17.41
CA LYS A 2 -17.55 -17.98 18.14
C LYS A 2 -17.17 -16.82 17.20
N ILE A 3 -17.51 -15.59 17.57
CA ILE A 3 -17.04 -14.39 16.86
C ILE A 3 -15.62 -14.16 17.37
N GLU A 4 -14.62 -14.55 16.58
CA GLU A 4 -13.22 -14.24 16.87
C GLU A 4 -12.96 -12.77 16.59
N HIS A 5 -13.15 -11.93 17.61
CA HIS A 5 -12.68 -10.56 17.63
C HIS A 5 -11.17 -10.53 17.82
N THR A 6 -10.41 -10.94 16.80
CA THR A 6 -8.95 -10.93 16.93
C THR A 6 -8.39 -9.59 16.49
N VAL A 7 -8.43 -8.63 17.42
CA VAL A 7 -7.75 -7.34 17.27
C VAL A 7 -6.26 -7.56 17.51
N TYR A 8 -5.50 -7.74 16.44
CA TYR A 8 -4.05 -7.73 16.50
C TYR A 8 -3.57 -6.29 16.47
N THR A 9 -3.28 -5.72 17.63
CA THR A 9 -2.51 -4.47 17.71
C THR A 9 -1.04 -4.82 17.74
N PHE A 10 -0.33 -4.39 16.72
CA PHE A 10 1.09 -4.62 16.60
C PHE A 10 1.80 -3.30 16.35
N THR A 11 2.86 -3.04 17.12
CA THR A 11 3.74 -1.89 16.95
C THR A 11 5.14 -2.36 16.59
N GLN A 12 5.57 -2.16 15.35
CA GLN A 12 6.96 -2.41 14.94
C GLN A 12 7.33 -1.47 13.81
N SER A 13 8.61 -1.33 13.56
CA SER A 13 9.05 -0.85 12.26
C SER A 13 9.07 -2.00 11.26
N LYS A 14 8.51 -1.79 10.07
CA LYS A 14 8.41 -2.83 9.03
C LYS A 14 8.94 -2.30 7.71
N LYS A 15 9.48 -3.24 6.92
CA LYS A 15 9.86 -3.04 5.54
C LYS A 15 9.01 -3.97 4.67
N VAL A 16 8.26 -3.44 3.72
CA VAL A 16 7.43 -4.19 2.79
C VAL A 16 8.04 -4.08 1.40
N HIS A 17 8.26 -5.21 0.72
CA HIS A 17 8.82 -5.28 -0.62
C HIS A 17 7.77 -5.82 -1.58
N ILE A 18 7.60 -5.14 -2.71
CA ILE A 18 6.62 -5.48 -3.73
C ILE A 18 7.32 -5.47 -5.08
N ASN A 19 7.20 -6.57 -5.82
CA ASN A 19 7.80 -6.76 -7.14
C ASN A 19 6.71 -7.09 -8.17
N ILE A 20 6.14 -6.07 -8.80
CA ILE A 20 5.08 -6.23 -9.81
C ILE A 20 5.18 -5.07 -10.80
N GLU A 21 5.04 -5.36 -12.09
CA GLU A 21 4.80 -4.37 -13.14
C GLU A 21 3.81 -4.95 -14.15
N MET A 22 2.78 -4.16 -14.45
CA MET A 22 1.75 -4.52 -15.41
C MET A 22 1.70 -3.50 -16.55
N ASP A 23 1.31 -3.96 -17.74
CA ASP A 23 1.00 -3.09 -18.87
C ASP A 23 -0.36 -2.38 -18.70
N SER A 24 -0.72 -1.52 -19.65
CA SER A 24 -2.01 -0.82 -19.67
C SER A 24 -3.23 -1.76 -19.73
N ASN A 25 -3.04 -3.03 -20.07
CA ASN A 25 -4.08 -4.07 -20.11
C ASN A 25 -4.05 -4.97 -18.86
N LYS A 26 -3.36 -4.56 -17.78
CA LYS A 26 -3.20 -5.32 -16.53
C LYS A 26 -2.53 -6.69 -16.74
N ARG A 27 -1.64 -6.81 -17.72
CA ARG A 27 -0.85 -8.04 -17.96
C ARG A 27 0.55 -7.85 -17.43
N VAL A 28 1.09 -8.88 -16.79
CA VAL A 28 2.49 -8.89 -16.35
C VAL A 28 3.39 -8.73 -17.56
N VAL A 29 4.33 -7.77 -17.49
CA VAL A 29 5.30 -7.54 -18.56
C VAL A 29 6.39 -8.61 -18.48
N PRO A 30 6.59 -9.45 -19.52
CA PRO A 30 7.57 -10.53 -19.46
C PRO A 30 9.00 -10.03 -19.25
N GLY A 31 9.70 -10.60 -18.27
CA GLY A 31 11.09 -10.27 -17.99
C GLY A 31 11.31 -8.93 -17.26
N GLN A 32 10.23 -8.21 -16.91
CA GLN A 32 10.29 -6.92 -16.24
C GLN A 32 9.54 -6.93 -14.91
N MET A 33 10.00 -6.11 -13.97
CA MET A 33 9.30 -5.84 -12.72
C MET A 33 9.60 -4.43 -12.24
N GLY A 34 8.61 -3.80 -11.60
CA GLY A 34 8.82 -2.64 -10.75
C GLY A 34 9.14 -3.13 -9.34
N GLU A 35 9.97 -2.40 -8.59
CA GLU A 35 10.22 -2.65 -7.17
C GLU A 35 9.72 -1.47 -6.35
N LEU A 36 8.83 -1.75 -5.40
CA LEU A 36 8.31 -0.78 -4.44
C LEU A 36 8.64 -1.24 -3.02
N VAL A 37 9.28 -0.36 -2.25
CA VAL A 37 9.68 -0.64 -0.88
C VAL A 37 9.14 0.42 0.07
N LEU A 38 8.36 -0.03 1.05
CA LEU A 38 7.82 0.80 2.11
C LEU A 38 8.56 0.55 3.41
N GLU A 39 9.25 1.55 3.95
CA GLU A 39 9.85 1.50 5.27
C GLU A 39 9.06 2.36 6.27
N ALA A 40 8.32 1.69 7.15
CA ALA A 40 7.45 2.33 8.13
C ALA A 40 8.03 2.21 9.54
N HIS A 41 7.95 3.30 10.31
CA HIS A 41 8.38 3.38 11.70
C HIS A 41 7.18 3.61 12.61
N LYS A 42 7.16 2.96 13.78
CA LYS A 42 6.01 3.00 14.71
C LYS A 42 4.70 2.66 13.99
N LEU A 43 4.73 1.60 13.18
CA LEU A 43 3.54 1.14 12.46
C LEU A 43 2.59 0.47 13.45
N ASN A 44 1.35 0.94 13.50
CA ASN A 44 0.25 0.34 14.23
C ASN A 44 -0.74 -0.24 13.24
N MET A 45 -1.19 -1.46 13.47
CA MET A 45 -2.20 -2.14 12.66
C MET A 45 -3.35 -2.61 13.56
N CYS A 46 -4.58 -2.53 13.06
CA CYS A 46 -5.72 -3.28 13.61
C CYS A 46 -6.48 -3.93 12.46
N HIS A 47 -7.04 -5.11 12.69
CA HIS A 47 -7.89 -5.80 11.73
C HIS A 47 -9.05 -6.47 12.47
N VAL A 48 -10.23 -6.46 11.86
CA VAL A 48 -11.44 -7.11 12.37
C VAL A 48 -12.17 -7.73 11.18
N SER A 49 -12.46 -9.02 11.28
CA SER A 49 -13.31 -9.74 10.32
C SER A 49 -14.62 -10.13 10.99
N GLY A 50 -15.70 -10.24 10.22
CA GLY A 50 -16.98 -10.71 10.76
C GLY A 50 -17.67 -9.67 11.66
N LEU A 51 -17.49 -8.38 11.38
CA LEU A 51 -17.97 -7.30 12.25
C LEU A 51 -19.48 -7.43 12.47
N ASN A 52 -19.91 -7.30 13.74
CA ASN A 52 -21.31 -7.47 14.15
C ASN A 52 -21.91 -8.84 13.75
N GLY A 53 -21.08 -9.88 13.67
CA GLY A 53 -21.49 -11.23 13.28
C GLY A 53 -21.78 -11.39 11.78
N ARG A 54 -21.47 -10.38 10.96
CA ARG A 54 -21.72 -10.40 9.51
C ARG A 54 -20.60 -11.14 8.78
N PRO A 55 -20.85 -12.34 8.21
CA PRO A 55 -19.82 -13.07 7.49
C PRO A 55 -19.36 -12.28 6.25
N LYS A 56 -18.15 -12.59 5.76
CA LYS A 56 -17.55 -11.96 4.57
C LYS A 56 -17.32 -10.44 4.68
N THR A 57 -17.36 -9.88 5.89
CA THR A 57 -16.94 -8.49 6.16
C THR A 57 -15.54 -8.46 6.75
N ALA A 58 -14.77 -7.42 6.42
CA ALA A 58 -13.48 -7.15 7.03
C ALA A 58 -13.22 -5.64 7.12
N GLN A 59 -12.52 -5.22 8.15
CA GLN A 59 -12.03 -3.86 8.31
C GLN A 59 -10.59 -3.90 8.80
N MET A 60 -9.75 -3.04 8.26
CA MET A 60 -8.35 -2.92 8.63
C MET A 60 -7.99 -1.46 8.74
N CYS A 61 -7.12 -1.12 9.70
CA CYS A 61 -6.46 0.17 9.72
C CYS A 61 -4.96 0.01 9.98
N LEU A 62 -4.18 0.89 9.35
CA LEU A 62 -2.74 1.01 9.50
C LEU A 62 -2.42 2.48 9.76
N ARG A 63 -1.51 2.76 10.68
CA ARG A 63 -0.96 4.10 10.92
C ARG A 63 0.52 4.02 11.16
N SER A 64 1.29 4.96 10.63
CA SER A 64 2.73 5.03 10.88
C SER A 64 3.17 6.46 11.13
N GLY A 65 3.95 6.63 12.20
CA GLY A 65 4.46 7.94 12.58
C GLY A 65 5.45 8.53 11.55
N LYS A 66 6.27 7.68 10.92
CA LYS A 66 7.16 8.07 9.82
C LYS A 66 7.25 6.95 8.81
N MET A 67 7.26 7.32 7.53
CA MET A 67 7.31 6.37 6.43
C MET A 67 8.26 6.88 5.35
N THR A 68 9.00 5.98 4.72
CA THR A 68 9.74 6.28 3.50
C THR A 68 9.34 5.29 2.42
N LEU A 69 8.93 5.80 1.26
CA LEU A 69 8.66 5.02 0.06
C LEU A 69 9.85 5.13 -0.87
N TYR A 70 10.37 3.98 -1.27
CA TYR A 70 11.36 3.84 -2.33
C TYR A 70 10.73 3.11 -3.51
N HIS A 71 11.08 3.53 -4.70
CA HIS A 71 10.47 3.02 -5.91
C HIS A 71 11.49 3.01 -7.05
N GLU A 72 11.50 1.92 -7.79
CA GLU A 72 12.08 1.83 -9.12
C GLU A 72 11.02 1.25 -10.04
N SER A 73 10.70 1.98 -11.10
CA SER A 73 9.59 1.65 -11.99
C SER A 73 9.87 0.47 -12.91
N PHE A 74 11.16 0.22 -13.21
CA PHE A 74 11.57 -0.75 -14.19
C PHE A 74 12.88 -1.43 -13.78
N LEU A 75 12.83 -2.76 -13.67
CA LEU A 75 13.96 -3.64 -13.42
C LEU A 75 13.80 -4.91 -14.25
N THR A 76 14.91 -5.50 -14.68
CA THR A 76 14.90 -6.85 -15.22
C THR A 76 14.63 -7.85 -14.10
N ILE A 77 13.73 -8.81 -14.32
CA ILE A 77 13.45 -9.87 -13.35
C ILE A 77 14.77 -10.64 -13.11
N PRO A 78 15.26 -10.72 -11.86
CA PRO A 78 16.46 -11.48 -11.56
C PRO A 78 16.22 -12.97 -11.78
N SER A 79 17.26 -13.68 -12.26
CA SER A 79 17.21 -15.14 -12.49
C SER A 79 16.98 -15.94 -11.20
N GLU A 80 17.29 -15.35 -10.04
CA GLU A 80 17.10 -15.95 -8.72
C GLU A 80 16.10 -15.14 -7.90
N LYS A 81 15.26 -15.85 -7.14
CA LYS A 81 14.29 -15.20 -6.25
C LYS A 81 15.04 -14.47 -5.12
N PRO A 82 14.87 -13.15 -4.96
CA PRO A 82 15.55 -12.42 -3.91
C PRO A 82 15.09 -12.87 -2.52
N ASN A 83 16.03 -12.91 -1.57
CA ASN A 83 15.73 -13.21 -0.17
C ASN A 83 14.78 -12.18 0.44
N LEU A 84 13.94 -12.62 1.39
CA LEU A 84 13.13 -11.71 2.20
C LEU A 84 14.06 -10.76 2.98
N ARG A 85 13.91 -9.46 2.77
CA ARG A 85 14.75 -8.46 3.44
C ARG A 85 14.20 -8.14 4.83
N LEU A 86 15.06 -8.19 5.83
CA LEU A 86 14.72 -7.79 7.20
C LEU A 86 14.71 -6.25 7.31
N TYR A 87 13.89 -5.72 8.21
CA TYR A 87 13.96 -4.32 8.61
C TYR A 87 15.39 -3.95 9.08
N GLY A 88 15.88 -2.76 8.70
CA GLY A 88 17.24 -2.31 9.05
C GLY A 88 18.37 -2.78 8.13
N THR A 89 18.09 -3.67 7.16
CA THR A 89 19.08 -4.01 6.11
C THR A 89 19.25 -2.88 5.10
N SER A 90 20.42 -2.78 4.48
CA SER A 90 20.68 -1.82 3.41
C SER A 90 19.73 -2.05 2.23
N LEU A 91 19.25 -0.95 1.65
CA LEU A 91 18.45 -0.99 0.43
C LEU A 91 19.37 -1.05 -0.80
N PRO A 92 18.95 -1.73 -1.88
CA PRO A 92 19.65 -1.64 -3.16
C PRO A 92 19.83 -0.20 -3.64
N LEU A 93 20.94 0.03 -4.35
CA LEU A 93 21.32 1.36 -4.84
C LEU A 93 20.41 1.88 -5.94
N HIS A 94 19.73 1.01 -6.68
CA HIS A 94 18.80 1.42 -7.74
C HIS A 94 17.48 1.97 -7.19
N LEU A 95 17.12 1.62 -5.94
CA LEU A 95 15.89 2.11 -5.34
C LEU A 95 15.99 3.59 -5.04
N LYS A 96 15.03 4.34 -5.57
CA LYS A 96 15.06 5.78 -5.46
C LYS A 96 13.97 6.26 -4.50
N THR A 97 14.31 7.16 -3.58
CA THR A 97 13.33 7.70 -2.62
C THR A 97 12.27 8.53 -3.33
N THR A 98 11.00 8.24 -3.10
CA THR A 98 9.85 8.87 -3.76
C THR A 98 8.96 9.61 -2.77
N ILE A 99 8.74 9.07 -1.57
CA ILE A 99 8.03 9.76 -0.49
C ILE A 99 8.89 9.65 0.76
N TYR A 100 9.12 10.75 1.46
CA TYR A 100 9.93 10.75 2.68
C TYR A 100 9.45 11.82 3.66
N PRO A 101 9.79 11.70 4.96
CA PRO A 101 9.39 12.70 5.94
C PRO A 101 9.96 14.08 5.59
N SER A 102 9.13 15.13 5.59
CA SER A 102 9.59 16.48 5.28
C SER A 102 10.69 16.94 6.25
N GLY A 103 11.74 17.59 5.73
CA GLY A 103 12.86 18.11 6.53
C GLY A 103 12.49 19.34 7.39
N LYS A 104 13.39 19.74 8.29
CA LYS A 104 13.31 21.06 8.96
C LYS A 104 13.61 22.14 7.91
N GLY A 105 12.78 23.18 7.82
CA GLY A 105 12.90 24.25 6.82
C GLY A 105 11.98 24.11 5.59
N VAL A 106 11.21 23.03 5.49
CA VAL A 106 10.02 23.01 4.64
C VAL A 106 8.96 23.85 5.38
N VAL A 107 8.43 24.91 4.76
CA VAL A 107 7.49 25.91 5.34
C VAL A 107 6.36 25.27 6.16
N ILE A 108 5.98 24.05 5.79
CA ILE A 108 4.95 23.24 6.42
C ILE A 108 5.28 22.86 7.88
N LYS A 109 6.54 22.68 8.26
CA LYS A 109 6.90 22.13 9.60
C LYS A 109 7.05 23.15 10.71
N GLU A 110 7.01 24.45 10.41
CA GLU A 110 7.34 25.47 11.41
C GLU A 110 6.20 25.75 12.40
N ASN A 111 4.95 25.39 12.06
CA ASN A 111 3.77 25.66 12.91
C ASN A 111 2.78 24.48 13.08
N ILE A 112 3.10 23.27 12.61
CA ILE A 112 2.14 22.15 12.59
C ILE A 112 2.49 21.09 13.65
N LYS A 113 1.48 20.69 14.44
CA LYS A 113 1.60 19.58 15.41
C LYS A 113 2.03 18.30 14.70
N THR A 114 2.91 17.53 15.31
CA THR A 114 3.32 16.22 14.77
C THR A 114 2.12 15.27 14.69
N LYS A 115 1.88 14.73 13.51
CA LYS A 115 0.84 13.73 13.23
C LYS A 115 1.45 12.46 12.65
N ASP A 116 0.64 11.41 12.53
CA ASP A 116 1.05 10.21 11.81
C ASP A 116 1.22 10.54 10.32
N MET A 117 2.40 10.27 9.77
CA MET A 117 2.73 10.58 8.38
C MET A 117 1.94 9.72 7.38
N PHE A 118 1.57 8.51 7.77
CA PHE A 118 0.85 7.57 6.91
C PHE A 118 -0.33 6.96 7.65
N SER A 119 -1.45 6.85 6.96
CA SER A 119 -2.63 6.14 7.42
C SER A 119 -3.29 5.39 6.27
N LEU A 120 -3.77 4.18 6.53
CA LEU A 120 -4.55 3.40 5.58
C LEU A 120 -5.74 2.80 6.31
N ALA A 121 -6.93 2.92 5.73
CA ALA A 121 -8.12 2.21 6.15
C ALA A 121 -8.61 1.35 5.00
N LEU A 122 -9.03 0.12 5.30
CA LEU A 122 -9.61 -0.81 4.34
C LEU A 122 -10.91 -1.35 4.91
N LYS A 123 -11.91 -1.46 4.04
CA LYS A 123 -13.24 -1.97 4.36
C LYS A 123 -13.66 -2.93 3.25
N VAL A 124 -14.02 -4.14 3.63
CA VAL A 124 -14.58 -5.17 2.75
C VAL A 124 -16.00 -5.43 3.18
N GLU A 125 -16.94 -5.26 2.27
CA GLU A 125 -18.35 -5.56 2.51
C GLU A 125 -18.94 -6.34 1.34
N PRO A 126 -19.77 -7.36 1.61
CA PRO A 126 -20.60 -7.95 0.57
C PRO A 126 -21.66 -6.94 0.13
N ASP A 127 -21.99 -6.96 -1.16
CA ASP A 127 -23.10 -6.17 -1.68
C ASP A 127 -24.44 -6.73 -1.19
N ILE A 128 -25.37 -5.82 -0.87
CA ILE A 128 -26.68 -6.19 -0.31
C ILE A 128 -27.61 -6.68 -1.43
N GLU A 129 -27.51 -6.10 -2.62
CA GLU A 129 -28.42 -6.35 -3.74
C GLU A 129 -27.91 -7.50 -4.63
N THR A 130 -26.59 -7.69 -4.70
CA THR A 130 -25.90 -8.64 -5.55
C THR A 130 -25.08 -9.62 -4.70
N PRO A 131 -25.63 -10.81 -4.36
CA PRO A 131 -25.03 -11.74 -3.38
C PRO A 131 -23.62 -12.26 -3.69
N ASN A 132 -23.17 -12.10 -4.94
CA ASN A 132 -21.86 -12.51 -5.44
C ASN A 132 -20.91 -11.33 -5.69
N LEU A 133 -21.29 -10.10 -5.32
CA LEU A 133 -20.43 -8.93 -5.42
C LEU A 133 -19.89 -8.58 -4.02
N LYS A 134 -18.60 -8.28 -3.94
CA LYS A 134 -17.96 -7.71 -2.74
C LYS A 134 -17.27 -6.40 -3.13
N THR A 135 -17.39 -5.40 -2.27
CA THR A 135 -16.74 -4.11 -2.43
C THR A 135 -15.59 -3.99 -1.44
N ILE A 136 -14.43 -3.56 -1.95
CA ILE A 136 -13.22 -3.26 -1.19
C ILE A 136 -12.95 -1.77 -1.31
N CYS A 137 -13.24 -1.01 -0.26
CA CYS A 137 -12.93 0.42 -0.20
C CYS A 137 -11.64 0.62 0.59
N ILE A 138 -10.70 1.36 0.02
CA ILE A 138 -9.41 1.67 0.63
C ILE A 138 -9.24 3.19 0.65
N ALA A 139 -8.88 3.72 1.81
CA ALA A 139 -8.54 5.13 2.00
C ALA A 139 -7.09 5.24 2.47
N LEU A 140 -6.27 5.94 1.69
CA LEU A 140 -4.85 6.19 1.95
C LEU A 140 -4.65 7.68 2.28
N GLY A 141 -4.06 7.96 3.44
CA GLY A 141 -3.69 9.30 3.88
C GLY A 141 -2.18 9.45 4.02
N ILE A 142 -1.62 10.47 3.39
CA ILE A 142 -0.21 10.86 3.51
C ILE A 142 -0.15 12.30 4.01
N GLU A 143 0.57 12.52 5.11
CA GLU A 143 0.61 13.81 5.78
C GLU A 143 2.04 14.18 6.18
N GLN A 144 2.41 15.47 6.16
CA GLN A 144 3.73 15.96 6.58
C GLN A 144 4.92 15.29 5.83
N ALA A 145 4.66 14.88 4.59
CA ALA A 145 5.60 14.21 3.70
C ALA A 145 6.11 15.13 2.60
N THR A 146 7.29 14.82 2.08
CA THR A 146 7.76 15.36 0.80
C THR A 146 7.65 14.27 -0.26
N LEU A 147 6.93 14.58 -1.34
CA LEU A 147 6.77 13.73 -2.51
C LEU A 147 7.76 14.21 -3.57
N ARG A 148 8.75 13.39 -3.91
CA ARG A 148 9.67 13.70 -4.98
C ARG A 148 9.06 13.31 -6.31
N HIS A 149 8.86 14.30 -7.18
CA HIS A 149 8.47 14.07 -8.55
C HIS A 149 9.68 13.59 -9.34
N ARG A 150 9.59 12.37 -9.88
CA ARG A 150 10.55 11.82 -10.82
C ARG A 150 9.85 11.80 -12.17
N GLY A 151 10.34 12.57 -13.13
CA GLY A 151 9.80 12.61 -14.50
C GLY A 151 10.11 11.34 -15.31
N ASP A 152 10.10 10.18 -14.66
CA ASP A 152 10.49 8.91 -15.23
C ASP A 152 9.43 8.44 -16.25
N LYS A 153 9.88 7.76 -17.32
CA LYS A 153 9.02 7.22 -18.38
C LYS A 153 8.28 5.93 -17.98
N GLY A 154 8.42 5.48 -16.73
CA GLY A 154 7.89 4.21 -16.24
C GLY A 154 6.60 4.36 -15.43
N THR A 155 6.10 3.23 -14.93
CA THR A 155 4.88 3.17 -14.10
C THR A 155 5.05 3.98 -12.82
N ALA A 156 4.14 4.90 -12.54
CA ALA A 156 4.18 5.70 -11.32
C ALA A 156 4.00 4.82 -10.07
N TRP A 157 4.61 5.21 -8.95
CA TRP A 157 4.53 4.47 -7.68
C TRP A 157 3.08 4.16 -7.27
N LEU A 158 2.15 5.09 -7.51
CA LEU A 158 0.76 4.94 -7.14
C LEU A 158 0.07 3.87 -8.00
N THR A 159 0.35 3.86 -9.30
CA THR A 159 -0.15 2.84 -10.22
C THR A 159 0.36 1.46 -9.80
N GLN A 160 1.66 1.33 -9.55
CA GLN A 160 2.23 0.06 -9.10
C GLN A 160 1.68 -0.38 -7.73
N PHE A 161 1.41 0.56 -6.83
CA PHE A 161 0.74 0.27 -5.56
C PHE A 161 -0.71 -0.20 -5.76
N MET A 162 -1.44 0.41 -6.71
CA MET A 162 -2.79 -0.01 -7.08
C MET A 162 -2.81 -1.43 -7.63
N ASP A 163 -1.82 -1.82 -8.42
CA ASP A 163 -1.68 -3.18 -8.98
C ASP A 163 -1.55 -4.26 -7.89
N VAL A 164 -1.06 -3.91 -6.70
CA VAL A 164 -0.98 -4.83 -5.55
C VAL A 164 -2.30 -4.96 -4.82
N ILE A 165 -3.02 -3.85 -4.76
CA ILE A 165 -4.31 -3.76 -4.07
C ILE A 165 -5.42 -4.40 -4.90
N ASP A 166 -5.28 -4.40 -6.22
CA ASP A 166 -6.27 -4.99 -7.11
C ASP A 166 -6.34 -6.51 -6.91
N VAL A 167 -7.43 -6.96 -6.29
CA VAL A 167 -7.66 -8.38 -6.00
C VAL A 167 -8.20 -9.06 -7.25
N LEU A 168 -7.34 -9.81 -7.95
CA LEU A 168 -7.75 -10.69 -9.04
C LEU A 168 -8.11 -12.07 -8.48
N ASP A 169 -9.39 -12.43 -8.56
CA ASP A 169 -9.85 -13.77 -8.22
C ASP A 169 -9.62 -14.71 -9.43
N PHE A 170 -8.78 -15.74 -9.26
CA PHE A 170 -8.54 -16.75 -10.30
C PHE A 170 -9.65 -17.82 -10.28
N PRO A 171 -10.20 -18.22 -11.43
CA PRO A 171 -11.25 -19.24 -11.48
C PRO A 171 -10.67 -20.59 -11.07
N VAL A 172 -11.28 -21.22 -10.06
CA VAL A 172 -10.94 -22.58 -9.63
C VAL A 172 -12.08 -23.51 -10.06
N PRO A 173 -11.82 -24.67 -10.70
CA PRO A 173 -12.87 -25.59 -11.10
C PRO A 173 -13.81 -25.96 -9.94
N GLY A 174 -15.12 -25.77 -10.13
CA GLY A 174 -16.13 -26.01 -9.10
C GLY A 174 -16.35 -24.86 -8.12
N TYR A 175 -15.64 -23.72 -8.26
CA TYR A 175 -15.84 -22.53 -7.46
C TYR A 175 -16.13 -21.31 -8.34
N THR A 176 -17.20 -20.58 -8.03
CA THR A 176 -17.51 -19.30 -8.69
C THR A 176 -16.99 -18.17 -7.79
N PRO A 177 -15.94 -17.43 -8.21
CA PRO A 177 -15.44 -16.32 -7.42
C PRO A 177 -16.48 -15.19 -7.34
N SER A 178 -16.44 -14.44 -6.25
CA SER A 178 -17.22 -13.22 -6.14
C SER A 178 -16.64 -12.15 -7.07
N ILE A 179 -17.51 -11.39 -7.72
CA ILE A 179 -17.09 -10.18 -8.42
C ILE A 179 -16.56 -9.19 -7.37
N VAL A 180 -15.43 -8.55 -7.66
CA VAL A 180 -14.78 -7.60 -6.75
C VAL A 180 -14.86 -6.20 -7.35
N LEU A 181 -15.40 -5.25 -6.58
CA LEU A 181 -15.29 -3.84 -6.89
C LEU A 181 -14.31 -3.19 -5.91
N SER A 182 -13.20 -2.66 -6.42
CA SER A 182 -12.17 -2.02 -5.60
C SER A 182 -12.18 -0.51 -5.81
N GLU A 183 -12.22 0.26 -4.72
CA GLU A 183 -12.21 1.72 -4.72
C GLU A 183 -11.03 2.23 -3.88
N LEU A 184 -10.26 3.17 -4.43
CA LEU A 184 -9.13 3.79 -3.74
C LEU A 184 -9.32 5.30 -3.63
N HIS A 185 -9.35 5.80 -2.40
CA HIS A 185 -9.30 7.22 -2.09
C HIS A 185 -7.91 7.57 -1.57
N VAL A 186 -7.25 8.55 -2.20
CA VAL A 186 -5.93 9.04 -1.78
C VAL A 186 -6.06 10.48 -1.33
N HIS A 187 -5.60 10.74 -0.12
CA HIS A 187 -5.55 12.08 0.45
C HIS A 187 -4.12 12.46 0.80
N ILE A 188 -3.77 13.69 0.46
CA ILE A 188 -2.45 14.27 0.68
C ILE A 188 -2.65 15.60 1.41
N TRP A 189 -2.08 15.73 2.61
CA TRP A 189 -2.21 16.92 3.45
C TRP A 189 -0.85 17.40 3.91
N ASP A 190 -0.66 18.72 4.00
CA ASP A 190 0.57 19.30 4.54
C ASP A 190 1.82 18.65 3.92
N CYS A 191 1.79 18.47 2.60
CA CYS A 191 2.87 17.83 1.86
C CYS A 191 3.60 18.83 0.98
N ALA A 192 4.90 18.62 0.82
CA ALA A 192 5.71 19.34 -0.14
C ALA A 192 5.95 18.46 -1.37
N VAL A 193 6.16 19.10 -2.52
CA VAL A 193 6.61 18.43 -3.73
C VAL A 193 8.03 18.85 -4.03
N ASP A 194 8.92 17.87 -4.19
CA ASP A 194 10.32 18.07 -4.57
C ASP A 194 10.47 17.77 -6.07
N TYR A 195 10.64 18.84 -6.87
CA TYR A 195 10.92 18.78 -8.30
C TYR A 195 12.43 18.98 -8.50
N ARG A 196 13.20 17.90 -8.44
CA ARG A 196 14.64 17.88 -8.70
C ARG A 196 14.99 16.74 -9.62
#